data_AF-A0A7C7P539-F1
#
_entry.id   AF-A0A7C7P539-F1
#
_cell.length_a   1.000
_cell.length_b   1.000
_cell.length_c   1.000
_cell.angle_alpha   90.00
_cell.angle_beta   90.00
_cell.angle_gamma   90.00
#
_symmetry.space_group_name_H-M   'P 1'
#
loop_
_entity.id
_entity.type
_entity.pdbx_description
1 polymer ?
#
loop_
_entity_poly.entity_id
_entity_poly.type
_entity_poly.pdbx_seq_one_letter_code
_entity_poly.pdbx_strand_id
1 'polypeptide(L)'
;NVVNDIPPTEIYGKSSGELLILSWGGTMGACRSAAEDLQDDGKSVSHVHLRWLNPLPKDLGEILIRFKNVLIPEINMGQLIKLIRAEYLVDAHGLNIVRGKPIGKGVIIEKINERLGS
;
A
#
# COMPACT_ATOMS: atom_id res chain seq x y z
N ASN A 1 -25.61 -8.74 2.77
CA ASN A 1 -24.41 -8.17 3.43
C ASN A 1 -23.16 -8.57 2.65
N VAL A 2 -22.76 -7.77 1.66
CA VAL A 2 -21.66 -8.11 0.72
C VAL A 2 -20.28 -8.19 1.40
N VAL A 3 -20.10 -7.52 2.55
CA VAL A 3 -18.82 -7.50 3.30
C VAL A 3 -18.38 -8.89 3.77
N ASN A 4 -19.34 -9.77 4.11
CA ASN A 4 -19.04 -11.10 4.67
C ASN A 4 -18.51 -12.08 3.62
N ASP A 5 -18.71 -11.78 2.33
CA ASP A 5 -18.28 -12.62 1.21
C ASP A 5 -16.92 -12.19 0.64
N ILE A 6 -16.30 -11.13 1.19
CA ILE A 6 -14.97 -10.68 0.77
C ILE A 6 -13.93 -11.65 1.35
N PRO A 7 -13.08 -12.28 0.51
CA PRO A 7 -12.02 -13.16 0.98
C PRO A 7 -11.00 -12.39 1.83
N PRO A 8 -10.25 -13.08 2.71
CA PRO A 8 -9.16 -12.45 3.46
C PRO A 8 -8.21 -11.66 2.56
N THR A 9 -7.69 -10.56 3.09
CA THR A 9 -6.75 -9.71 2.37
C THR A 9 -5.43 -10.45 2.19
N GLU A 10 -5.00 -10.57 0.94
CA GLU A 10 -3.73 -11.19 0.60
C GLU A 10 -2.58 -10.20 0.85
N ILE A 11 -1.58 -10.64 1.60
CA ILE A 11 -0.36 -9.88 1.86
C ILE A 11 0.77 -10.53 1.08
N TYR A 12 1.48 -9.74 0.29
CA TYR A 12 2.75 -10.15 -0.27
C TYR A 12 3.89 -9.77 0.66
N GLY A 13 4.69 -10.78 1.02
CA GLY A 13 5.78 -10.63 1.98
C GLY A 13 5.34 -11.05 3.38
N LYS A 14 5.92 -10.40 4.39
CA LYS A 14 5.64 -10.70 5.80
C LYS A 14 4.31 -10.08 6.23
N SER A 15 3.70 -10.65 7.25
CA SER A 15 2.45 -10.14 7.84
C SER A 15 2.64 -8.90 8.74
N SER A 16 3.88 -8.46 8.94
CA SER A 16 4.29 -7.28 9.70
C SER A 16 5.66 -6.79 9.21
N GLY A 17 6.00 -5.53 9.48
CA GLY A 17 7.27 -4.97 9.02
C GLY A 17 7.41 -3.47 9.21
N GLU A 18 8.41 -2.89 8.54
CA GLU A 18 8.70 -1.47 8.62
C GLU A 18 7.80 -0.62 7.72
N LEU A 19 7.44 -1.14 6.54
CA LEU A 19 6.58 -0.42 5.61
C LEU A 19 5.63 -1.36 4.87
N LEU A 20 4.36 -0.97 4.80
CA LEU A 20 3.36 -1.57 3.93
C LEU A 20 3.12 -0.66 2.73
N ILE A 21 3.26 -1.19 1.52
CA ILE A 21 2.71 -0.57 0.31
C ILE A 21 1.24 -0.98 0.21
N LEU A 22 0.32 -0.03 0.26
CA LEU A 22 -1.12 -0.26 0.08
C LEU A 22 -1.56 0.34 -1.25
N SER A 23 -1.95 -0.50 -2.20
CA SER A 23 -2.30 -0.06 -3.55
C SER A 23 -3.71 -0.43 -3.97
N TRP A 24 -4.24 0.26 -4.97
CA TRP A 24 -5.55 0.01 -5.58
C TRP A 24 -5.53 0.36 -7.07
N GLY A 25 -6.30 -0.38 -7.88
CA GLY A 25 -6.38 -0.17 -9.33
C GLY A 25 -5.05 -0.44 -10.06
N GLY A 26 -4.74 0.41 -11.04
CA GLY A 26 -3.64 0.19 -11.99
C GLY A 26 -2.21 0.22 -11.41
N THR A 27 -2.03 0.52 -10.12
CA THR A 27 -0.70 0.57 -9.48
C THR A 27 -0.23 -0.80 -8.94
N MET A 28 -1.06 -1.86 -9.04
CA MET A 28 -0.75 -3.21 -8.52
C MET A 28 0.64 -3.72 -8.94
N GLY A 29 0.91 -3.78 -10.25
CA GLY A 29 2.13 -4.40 -10.78
C GLY A 29 3.39 -3.65 -10.37
N ALA A 30 3.38 -2.32 -10.45
CA ALA A 30 4.51 -1.50 -10.04
C ALA A 30 4.79 -1.61 -8.54
N CYS A 31 3.75 -1.67 -7.69
CA CYS A 31 3.90 -1.84 -6.25
C CYS A 31 4.44 -3.23 -5.90
N ARG A 32 3.95 -4.28 -6.59
CA ARG A 32 4.39 -5.66 -6.38
C ARG A 32 5.87 -5.82 -6.70
N SER A 33 6.30 -5.36 -7.87
CA SER A 33 7.72 -5.43 -8.26
C SER A 33 8.60 -4.55 -7.37
N ALA A 34 8.12 -3.40 -6.91
CA ALA A 34 8.87 -2.58 -5.95
C ALA A 34 9.07 -3.30 -4.60
N ALA A 35 8.02 -3.97 -4.08
CA ALA A 35 8.14 -4.74 -2.86
C ALA A 35 9.08 -5.94 -3.00
N GLU A 36 9.06 -6.62 -4.15
CA GLU A 36 9.98 -7.72 -4.49
C GLU A 36 11.44 -7.24 -4.47
N ASP A 37 11.76 -6.20 -5.27
CA ASP A 37 13.12 -5.62 -5.32
C ASP A 37 13.61 -5.19 -3.92
N LEU A 38 12.74 -4.56 -3.12
CA LEU A 38 13.10 -4.12 -1.76
C LEU A 38 13.28 -5.28 -0.78
N GLN A 39 12.52 -6.36 -0.93
CA GLN A 39 12.70 -7.57 -0.12
C GLN A 39 14.00 -8.30 -0.48
N ASP A 40 14.36 -8.33 -1.76
CA ASP A 40 15.64 -8.87 -2.23
C ASP A 40 16.84 -8.06 -1.68
N ASP A 41 16.67 -6.75 -1.50
CA ASP A 41 17.60 -5.87 -0.79
C ASP A 41 17.60 -6.06 0.75
N GLY A 42 16.82 -7.02 1.27
CA GLY A 42 16.73 -7.33 2.70
C GLY A 42 15.84 -6.38 3.51
N LYS A 43 15.09 -5.47 2.87
CA LYS A 43 14.22 -4.52 3.58
C LYS A 43 12.91 -5.17 4.00
N SER A 44 12.39 -4.73 5.15
CA SER A 44 11.13 -5.26 5.71
C SER A 44 9.91 -4.55 5.11
N VAL A 45 9.72 -4.69 3.80
CA VAL A 45 8.63 -4.08 3.04
C VAL A 45 7.63 -5.16 2.62
N SER A 46 6.34 -4.90 2.72
CA SER A 46 5.28 -5.80 2.24
C SER A 46 4.26 -5.05 1.40
N HIS A 47 3.45 -5.76 0.62
CA HIS A 47 2.49 -5.16 -0.31
C HIS A 47 1.11 -5.77 -0.14
N VAL A 48 0.09 -4.92 -0.07
CA VAL A 48 -1.33 -5.28 -0.14
C VAL A 48 -1.97 -4.55 -1.30
N HIS A 49 -2.75 -5.28 -2.09
CA HIS A 49 -3.54 -4.73 -3.17
C HIS A 49 -5.04 -4.87 -2.89
N LEU A 50 -5.74 -3.73 -2.79
CA LEU A 50 -7.18 -3.70 -2.63
C LEU A 50 -7.86 -3.97 -3.97
N ARG A 51 -8.74 -4.96 -4.00
CA ARG A 51 -9.60 -5.25 -5.17
C ARG A 51 -10.80 -4.31 -5.23
N TRP A 52 -11.33 -3.93 -4.07
CA TRP A 52 -12.51 -3.09 -3.90
C TRP A 52 -12.25 -2.02 -2.83
N LEU A 53 -12.75 -0.80 -3.04
CA LEU A 53 -12.67 0.28 -2.05
C LEU A 53 -13.92 0.37 -1.17
N ASN A 54 -15.06 -0.11 -1.66
CA ASN A 54 -16.31 -0.16 -0.91
C ASN A 54 -17.06 -1.46 -1.24
N PRO A 55 -17.19 -2.40 -0.28
CA PRO A 55 -16.65 -2.31 1.09
C PRO A 55 -15.13 -2.50 1.13
N LEU A 56 -14.48 -1.93 2.16
CA LEU A 56 -13.10 -2.28 2.49
C LEU A 56 -13.06 -3.67 3.17
N PRO A 57 -11.95 -4.42 3.02
CA PRO A 57 -11.77 -5.68 3.73
C PRO A 57 -11.82 -5.49 5.24
N LYS A 58 -12.54 -6.39 5.94
CA LYS A 58 -12.72 -6.32 7.40
C LYS A 58 -11.41 -6.48 8.20
N ASP A 59 -10.43 -7.15 7.62
CA ASP A 59 -9.12 -7.42 8.21
C ASP A 59 -8.08 -6.32 7.90
N LEU A 60 -8.42 -5.33 7.07
CA LEU A 60 -7.48 -4.31 6.63
C LEU A 60 -6.93 -3.49 7.81
N GLY A 61 -7.77 -3.11 8.77
CA GLY A 61 -7.34 -2.35 9.95
C GLY A 61 -6.29 -3.11 10.77
N GLU A 62 -6.50 -4.41 11.01
CA GLU A 62 -5.53 -5.24 11.74
C GLU A 62 -4.22 -5.37 10.98
N ILE A 63 -4.27 -5.43 9.65
CA ILE A 63 -3.08 -5.49 8.81
C ILE A 63 -2.31 -4.18 8.91
N LEU A 64 -2.97 -3.03 8.78
CA LEU A 64 -2.32 -1.71 8.80
C LEU A 64 -1.54 -1.46 10.09
N ILE A 65 -2.09 -1.86 11.25
CA ILE A 65 -1.46 -1.67 12.57
C ILE A 65 -0.17 -2.47 12.73
N ARG A 66 0.03 -3.56 11.97
CA ARG A 66 1.22 -4.41 12.03
C ARG A 66 2.44 -3.81 11.34
N PHE A 67 2.30 -2.65 10.71
CA PHE A 67 3.39 -1.96 10.01
C PHE A 67 3.66 -0.58 10.61
N LYS A 68 4.94 -0.22 10.72
CA LYS A 68 5.33 1.10 11.25
C LYS A 68 4.91 2.24 10.33
N ASN A 69 4.97 2.02 9.02
CA ASN A 69 4.64 3.01 7.99
C ASN A 69 3.70 2.40 6.95
N VAL A 70 2.81 3.21 6.38
CA VAL A 70 1.97 2.82 5.25
C VAL A 70 2.21 3.79 4.11
N LEU A 71 2.62 3.31 2.94
CA LEU A 71 2.75 4.11 1.72
C LEU A 71 1.62 3.76 0.76
N ILE A 72 0.94 4.77 0.22
CA ILE A 72 -0.18 4.64 -0.71
C ILE A 72 0.20 5.31 -2.04
N PRO A 73 0.68 4.54 -3.04
CA PRO A 73 0.90 5.04 -4.39
C PRO A 73 -0.43 5.13 -5.15
N GLU A 74 -0.84 6.35 -5.51
CA GLU A 74 -2.09 6.57 -6.24
C GLU A 74 -1.96 7.61 -7.37
N ILE A 75 -2.66 7.35 -8.48
CA ILE A 75 -2.67 8.22 -9.67
C ILE A 75 -3.87 9.15 -9.62
N ASN A 76 -4.10 9.76 -8.45
CA ASN A 76 -5.22 10.66 -8.21
C ASN A 76 -4.82 11.71 -7.14
N MET A 77 -5.79 12.51 -6.68
CA MET A 77 -5.60 13.60 -5.71
C MET A 77 -5.63 13.17 -4.23
N GLY A 78 -5.22 11.95 -3.91
CA GLY A 78 -5.15 11.47 -2.53
C GLY A 78 -6.48 10.92 -2.00
N GLN A 79 -7.30 10.26 -2.82
CA GLN A 79 -8.60 9.78 -2.38
C GLN A 79 -8.47 8.59 -1.43
N LEU A 80 -7.59 7.63 -1.76
CA LEU A 80 -7.42 6.43 -0.95
C LEU A 80 -6.75 6.77 0.39
N ILE A 81 -5.70 7.60 0.38
CA ILE A 81 -5.06 8.01 1.65
C ILE A 81 -6.03 8.72 2.60
N LYS A 82 -6.94 9.56 2.08
CA LYS A 82 -7.95 10.23 2.91
C LYS A 82 -8.91 9.23 3.53
N LEU A 83 -9.39 8.26 2.74
CA LEU A 83 -10.26 7.19 3.23
C LEU A 83 -9.56 6.37 4.32
N ILE A 84 -8.34 5.90 4.06
CA ILE A 84 -7.59 5.05 5.01
C ILE A 84 -7.29 5.79 6.32
N ARG A 85 -6.91 7.06 6.25
CA ARG A 85 -6.68 7.89 7.45
C ARG A 85 -7.98 8.15 8.23
N ALA A 86 -9.10 8.36 7.54
CA ALA A 86 -10.39 8.59 8.18
C ALA A 86 -10.95 7.32 8.87
N GLU A 87 -10.83 6.16 8.22
CA GLU A 87 -11.41 4.90 8.72
C GLU A 87 -10.52 4.21 9.79
N TYR A 88 -9.19 4.26 9.64
CA TYR A 88 -8.28 3.45 10.47
C TYR A 88 -7.33 4.27 11.36
N LEU A 89 -7.34 5.60 11.26
CA LEU A 89 -6.49 6.49 12.07
C LEU A 89 -4.99 6.15 12.03
N VAL A 90 -4.51 5.57 10.92
CA VAL A 90 -3.10 5.21 10.71
C VAL A 90 -2.32 6.34 10.04
N ASP A 91 -1.03 6.47 10.34
CA ASP A 91 -0.15 7.39 9.63
C ASP A 91 0.24 6.82 8.25
N ALA A 92 -0.68 6.98 7.30
CA ALA A 92 -0.44 6.65 5.90
C ALA A 92 0.21 7.83 5.17
N HIS A 93 1.09 7.57 4.22
CA HIS A 93 1.77 8.58 3.40
C HIS A 93 1.45 8.36 1.92
N GLY A 94 1.20 9.44 1.19
CA GLY A 94 0.76 9.37 -0.20
C GLY A 94 1.93 9.56 -1.16
N LEU A 95 1.94 8.79 -2.24
CA LEU A 95 2.70 9.07 -3.45
C LEU A 95 1.71 9.36 -4.58
N ASN A 96 1.28 10.63 -4.64
CA ASN A 96 0.20 11.08 -5.51
C ASN A 96 0.77 11.64 -6.82
N ILE A 97 0.45 11.01 -7.96
CA ILE A 97 0.92 11.46 -9.28
C ILE A 97 -0.28 11.72 -10.20
N VAL A 98 -0.42 12.95 -10.68
CA VAL A 98 -1.59 13.39 -11.50
C VAL A 98 -1.26 13.48 -13.00
N ARG A 99 -0.02 13.16 -13.40
CA ARG A 99 0.50 13.44 -14.76
C ARG A 99 0.03 12.46 -15.85
N GLY A 100 -1.06 11.71 -15.62
CA GLY A 100 -1.66 10.78 -16.60
C GLY A 100 -0.82 9.56 -16.99
N LYS A 101 0.38 9.39 -16.41
CA LYS A 101 1.27 8.25 -16.63
C LYS A 101 1.22 7.29 -15.44
N PRO A 102 1.38 5.97 -15.67
CA PRO A 102 1.56 5.00 -14.60
C PRO A 102 2.74 5.36 -13.69
N ILE A 103 2.61 5.09 -12.39
CA ILE A 103 3.72 5.20 -11.45
C ILE A 103 4.70 4.06 -11.74
N GLY A 104 5.95 4.41 -12.10
CA GLY A 104 7.00 3.41 -12.30
C GLY A 104 7.53 2.86 -10.99
N LYS A 105 7.96 1.60 -10.98
CA LYS A 105 8.51 0.94 -9.77
C LYS A 105 9.67 1.72 -9.14
N GLY A 106 10.55 2.32 -9.96
CA GLY A 106 11.71 3.10 -9.48
C GLY A 106 11.32 4.29 -8.60
N VAL A 107 10.22 4.98 -8.93
CA VAL A 107 9.72 6.11 -8.14
C VAL A 107 9.17 5.64 -6.80
N ILE A 108 8.54 4.45 -6.77
CA ILE A 108 8.05 3.84 -5.53
C ILE A 108 9.23 3.45 -4.63
N ILE A 109 10.25 2.79 -5.20
CA ILE A 109 11.46 2.37 -4.49
C ILE A 109 12.20 3.58 -3.92
N GLU A 110 12.45 4.61 -4.73
CA GLU A 110 13.07 5.86 -4.30
C GLU A 110 12.30 6.47 -3.12
N LYS A 111 10.97 6.55 -3.23
CA LYS A 111 10.15 7.11 -2.16
C LYS A 111 10.21 6.31 -0.86
N ILE A 112 10.32 4.98 -0.96
CA ILE A 112 10.44 4.10 0.20
C ILE A 112 11.82 4.26 0.84
N ASN A 113 12.89 4.34 0.05
CA ASN A 113 14.25 4.53 0.57
C ASN A 113 14.40 5.88 1.29
N GLU A 114 13.89 6.96 0.70
CA GLU A 114 13.82 8.28 1.36
C GLU A 114 13.15 8.19 2.73
N ARG A 115 12.09 7.38 2.84
CA ARG A 115 11.31 7.22 4.07
C ARG A 115 11.98 6.35 5.11
N LEU A 116 12.67 5.29 4.68
CA LEU A 116 13.41 4.40 5.56
C LEU A 116 14.80 4.96 5.91
N GLY A 117 15.20 6.10 5.34
CA GLY A 117 16.48 6.74 5.60
C GLY A 117 17.69 5.96 5.06
N SER A 118 17.49 5.25 3.94
CA SER A 118 18.49 4.40 3.29
C SER A 118 19.01 5.01 1.99
#